data_AF-A0A7G9Y723-F1
#
_entry.id   AF-A0A7G9Y723-F1
#
_cell.length_a   1.000
_cell.length_b   1.000
_cell.length_c   1.000
_cell.angle_alpha   90.00
_cell.angle_beta   90.00
_cell.angle_gamma   90.00
#
_symmetry.space_group_name_H-M   'P 1'
#
loop_
_entity.id
_entity.type
_entity.pdbx_description
1 polymer ?
#
loop_
_entity_poly.entity_id
_entity_poly.type
_entity_poly.pdbx_seq_one_letter_code
_entity_poly.pdbx_strand_id
1 'polypeptide(L)'
;MCEVRLAVLASVLAGLLLLAALPAAASAGLAGWQYQREIAVQENSGETLRDYQVLVALAGSDFPEEAQPDGDDIRFTDADGVNLGYWIEEFDAGSKRARIWVKVPEIPANGEAGVTMWCGNPGAASESDGEAVFEFFDDFENDNLDKWDVSDGWATTTDAYQGDYSAYASGAPYDLIKSVNMKKGIFEGSFKFTEMNQYHYPYISPFDSVCGSGDFPYLLSAKPDGHFGYWPCSWPYHNFPIDVSYTTNQWYNVRMDFDFSVMRYCIYINGKLKTPSGLNLIVGTKLVSLRHLNTNSRGSGGMFVDVSRIRQYTASEPTVTLATPAPATHTALAITKSPTPHSIRQFQETTITIAIENTGTTDATDIEITDRVHPSFDLTSGDFPNPKRYDLIRPGETRDLQYTIRAKESGTFTLDPATVTYADEDGNIQEASSEPASIKVIPSTEGGTSDGTSRSNPSVSTASVQLHGEKTDVVLGEDILLKLSAVNLITKPTMHVQVIIIPPSGMSVTSSAFAKSGAGQYTTTYELEPGSGKDIEVAIRSNQVGDFDVNGRIIYYFGDDREDAEDHTLILPITVRAEAEQGAERTESSSESKGSSAPGFAAVVAVIGLLVAYLWGNKR
;
A
#
# COMPACT_ATOMS: atom_id res chain seq x y z
N MET A 1 -71.67 37.80 -10.44
CA MET A 1 -72.74 36.83 -10.77
C MET A 1 -72.32 36.02 -11.99
N CYS A 2 -71.84 34.80 -11.79
CA CYS A 2 -72.35 33.58 -12.45
C CYS A 2 -71.46 32.41 -11.96
N GLU A 3 -72.05 31.41 -11.31
CA GLU A 3 -71.36 30.17 -10.93
C GLU A 3 -71.23 29.22 -12.14
N VAL A 4 -70.40 28.17 -12.05
CA VAL A 4 -70.87 26.78 -11.83
C VAL A 4 -69.66 25.83 -11.56
N ARG A 5 -69.72 25.20 -10.38
CA ARG A 5 -69.32 23.84 -9.91
C ARG A 5 -68.52 22.92 -10.86
N LEU A 6 -67.39 22.28 -10.49
CA LEU A 6 -67.07 21.34 -9.37
C LEU A 6 -67.32 19.84 -9.68
N ALA A 7 -66.23 19.07 -9.91
CA ALA A 7 -66.10 17.60 -9.76
C ALA A 7 -64.64 17.16 -10.07
N VAL A 8 -64.01 16.11 -9.52
CA VAL A 8 -64.08 15.42 -8.21
C VAL A 8 -62.92 14.39 -8.14
N LEU A 9 -62.16 14.33 -7.01
CA LEU A 9 -61.20 13.26 -6.58
C LEU A 9 -60.13 12.74 -7.58
N ALA A 10 -59.09 11.98 -7.18
CA ALA A 10 -58.22 12.00 -6.01
C ALA A 10 -57.08 10.96 -6.25
N SER A 11 -55.82 11.35 -6.12
CA SER A 11 -54.71 10.41 -5.98
C SER A 11 -53.51 11.07 -5.32
N VAL A 12 -53.21 10.64 -4.09
CA VAL A 12 -51.96 10.93 -3.40
C VAL A 12 -50.86 10.15 -4.14
N LEU A 13 -49.80 10.83 -4.59
CA LEU A 13 -48.56 10.15 -4.96
C LEU A 13 -47.34 10.95 -4.48
N ALA A 14 -46.56 10.27 -3.64
CA ALA A 14 -45.16 10.53 -3.28
C ALA A 14 -44.58 11.90 -3.70
N GLY A 15 -44.58 12.85 -2.76
CA GLY A 15 -43.54 13.87 -2.75
C GLY A 15 -42.21 13.17 -2.49
N LEU A 16 -41.44 12.95 -3.56
CA LEU A 16 -40.10 12.40 -3.47
C LEU A 16 -39.24 13.46 -2.76
N LEU A 17 -39.02 13.28 -1.45
CA LEU A 17 -37.93 13.97 -0.78
C LEU A 17 -36.65 13.36 -1.37
N LEU A 18 -36.15 13.99 -2.43
CA LEU A 18 -34.80 13.73 -2.92
C LEU A 18 -33.87 14.34 -1.87
N LEU A 19 -33.62 13.56 -0.81
CA LEU A 19 -32.51 13.81 0.08
C LEU A 19 -31.29 13.71 -0.83
N ALA A 20 -30.72 14.86 -1.18
CA ALA A 20 -29.44 14.89 -1.85
C ALA A 20 -28.43 14.33 -0.85
N ALA A 21 -28.13 13.04 -1.00
CA ALA A 21 -26.93 12.48 -0.41
C ALA A 21 -25.77 13.24 -1.04
N LEU A 22 -25.24 14.21 -0.30
CA LEU A 22 -23.90 14.71 -0.54
C LEU A 22 -22.97 13.49 -0.54
N PRO A 23 -22.04 13.37 -1.49
CA PRO A 23 -21.05 12.30 -1.42
C PRO A 23 -20.19 12.51 -0.18
N ALA A 24 -20.43 11.68 0.85
CA ALA A 24 -19.50 11.52 1.96
C ALA A 24 -18.31 10.70 1.44
N ALA A 25 -17.38 11.39 0.78
CA ALA A 25 -16.21 10.79 0.13
C ALA A 25 -15.08 11.83 -0.06
N ALA A 26 -14.59 12.41 1.04
CA ALA A 26 -13.41 13.29 1.07
C ALA A 26 -12.83 13.37 2.50
N SER A 27 -12.27 12.25 2.99
CA SER A 27 -11.36 12.18 4.18
C SER A 27 -10.84 10.76 4.43
N ALA A 28 -11.70 9.75 4.25
CA ALA A 28 -11.43 8.36 4.63
C ALA A 28 -10.23 7.68 3.92
N GLY A 29 -9.65 8.29 2.87
CA GLY A 29 -8.50 7.76 2.14
C GLY A 29 -7.12 8.13 2.73
N LEU A 30 -7.06 9.06 3.69
CA LEU A 30 -5.81 9.61 4.21
C LEU A 30 -5.43 9.12 5.63
N ALA A 31 -6.14 8.12 6.17
CA ALA A 31 -5.74 7.44 7.39
C ALA A 31 -4.40 6.69 7.21
N GLY A 32 -3.50 6.79 8.19
CA GLY A 32 -2.19 6.13 8.19
C GLY A 32 -1.07 6.88 7.45
N TRP A 33 -1.36 8.01 6.82
CA TRP A 33 -0.36 8.85 6.17
C TRP A 33 0.33 9.76 7.20
N GLN A 34 1.66 9.71 7.27
CA GLN A 34 2.43 10.33 8.35
C GLN A 34 3.02 11.70 7.98
N TYR A 35 3.21 11.97 6.68
CA TYR A 35 3.83 13.20 6.18
C TYR A 35 3.05 13.76 5.00
N GLN A 36 3.04 15.08 4.92
CA GLN A 36 2.43 15.84 3.83
C GLN A 36 3.35 16.97 3.36
N ARG A 37 3.17 17.41 2.13
CA ARG A 37 3.88 18.56 1.56
C ARG A 37 2.99 19.32 0.59
N GLU A 38 2.78 20.59 0.88
CA GLU A 38 2.11 21.52 -0.02
C GLU A 38 2.95 21.79 -1.27
N ILE A 39 2.28 21.81 -2.42
CA ILE A 39 2.84 22.07 -3.74
C ILE A 39 1.98 23.14 -4.43
N ALA A 40 2.60 24.28 -4.70
CA ALA A 40 2.01 25.37 -5.46
C ALA A 40 2.34 25.23 -6.94
N VAL A 41 1.32 25.23 -7.80
CA VAL A 41 1.45 25.09 -9.25
C VAL A 41 1.02 26.39 -9.94
N GLN A 42 1.98 27.23 -10.32
CA GLN A 42 1.76 28.53 -10.97
C GLN A 42 1.61 28.38 -12.49
N GLU A 43 0.54 28.97 -13.05
CA GLU A 43 0.27 29.06 -14.48
C GLU A 43 1.13 30.16 -15.14
N ASN A 44 1.74 29.88 -16.30
CA ASN A 44 2.75 30.73 -16.95
C ASN A 44 2.44 31.15 -18.40
N SER A 45 1.39 30.59 -19.01
CA SER A 45 1.03 30.78 -20.41
C SER A 45 -0.07 31.82 -20.65
N GLY A 46 -0.83 32.17 -19.60
CA GLY A 46 -1.94 33.12 -19.64
C GLY A 46 -3.29 32.50 -20.03
N GLU A 47 -3.39 31.17 -20.08
CA GLU A 47 -4.58 30.39 -20.43
C GLU A 47 -4.91 29.42 -19.29
N THR A 48 -6.19 29.20 -18.98
CA THR A 48 -6.57 28.21 -17.96
C THR A 48 -6.30 26.80 -18.48
N LEU A 49 -5.44 26.07 -17.79
CA LEU A 49 -5.13 24.67 -18.11
C LEU A 49 -6.13 23.76 -17.39
N ARG A 50 -6.51 22.64 -18.02
CA ARG A 50 -7.47 21.66 -17.49
C ARG A 50 -6.95 20.25 -17.70
N ASP A 51 -7.11 19.39 -16.71
CA ASP A 51 -6.63 18.01 -16.73
C ASP A 51 -5.14 17.92 -17.10
N TYR A 52 -4.34 18.91 -16.65
CA TYR A 52 -3.00 19.17 -17.18
C TYR A 52 -1.94 18.35 -16.44
N GLN A 53 -1.06 17.70 -17.20
CA GLN A 53 0.00 16.84 -16.65
C GLN A 53 1.21 17.70 -16.21
N VAL A 54 1.40 17.82 -14.90
CA VAL A 54 2.47 18.62 -14.26
C VAL A 54 3.57 17.68 -13.75
N LEU A 55 4.83 17.98 -14.06
CA LEU A 55 5.97 17.25 -13.52
C LEU A 55 6.41 17.84 -12.17
N VAL A 56 6.21 17.09 -11.10
CA VAL A 56 6.81 17.31 -9.78
C VAL A 56 8.19 16.63 -9.77
N ALA A 57 9.26 17.44 -9.75
CA ALA A 57 10.63 16.96 -9.67
C ALA A 57 11.18 17.18 -8.25
N LEU A 58 11.56 16.10 -7.57
CA LEU A 58 12.04 16.09 -6.20
C LEU A 58 13.53 15.70 -6.22
N ALA A 59 14.40 16.50 -5.60
CA ALA A 59 15.83 16.24 -5.60
C ALA A 59 16.54 16.73 -4.33
N GLY A 60 17.55 15.99 -3.87
CA GLY A 60 18.38 16.40 -2.74
C GLY A 60 17.59 16.53 -1.45
N SER A 61 17.47 17.75 -0.90
CA SER A 61 16.65 18.04 0.30
C SER A 61 15.15 17.95 0.05
N ASP A 62 14.73 17.99 -1.21
CA ASP A 62 13.31 17.92 -1.58
C ASP A 62 12.86 16.47 -1.80
N PHE A 63 13.76 15.49 -1.73
CA PHE A 63 13.39 14.07 -1.80
C PHE A 63 12.58 13.66 -0.56
N PRO A 64 11.50 12.86 -0.69
CA PRO A 64 10.73 12.38 0.47
C PRO A 64 11.46 11.18 1.09
N GLU A 65 12.31 11.44 2.10
CA GLU A 65 13.05 10.40 2.81
C GLU A 65 12.15 9.52 3.70
N GLU A 66 10.93 9.99 3.95
CA GLU A 66 9.90 9.34 4.77
C GLU A 66 9.03 8.35 3.98
N ALA A 67 9.12 8.34 2.65
CA ALA A 67 8.46 7.37 1.78
C ALA A 67 9.22 6.02 1.76
N GLN A 68 8.54 4.97 1.31
CA GLN A 68 9.13 3.68 0.99
C GLN A 68 10.21 3.82 -0.11
N PRO A 69 11.22 2.93 -0.17
CA PRO A 69 12.37 3.08 -1.08
C PRO A 69 12.04 3.06 -2.59
N ASP A 70 10.86 2.56 -2.95
CA ASP A 70 10.26 2.47 -4.29
C ASP A 70 9.21 3.57 -4.56
N GLY A 71 8.69 4.22 -3.51
CA GLY A 71 7.69 5.30 -3.60
C GLY A 71 6.24 4.83 -3.71
N ASP A 72 5.95 3.56 -3.36
CA ASP A 72 4.59 2.98 -3.41
C ASP A 72 3.59 3.72 -2.50
N ASP A 73 4.06 4.20 -1.34
CA ASP A 73 3.34 5.06 -0.41
C ASP A 73 3.46 6.56 -0.75
N ILE A 74 3.20 6.93 -2.01
CA ILE A 74 3.03 8.33 -2.42
C ILE A 74 1.60 8.55 -2.89
N ARG A 75 0.93 9.63 -2.46
CA ARG A 75 -0.34 10.10 -3.05
C ARG A 75 -0.31 11.60 -3.28
N PHE A 76 -1.23 12.06 -4.13
CA PHE A 76 -1.49 13.48 -4.36
C PHE A 76 -2.98 13.76 -4.20
N THR A 77 -3.31 14.88 -3.57
CA THR A 77 -4.67 15.43 -3.53
C THR A 77 -4.69 16.86 -4.05
N ASP A 78 -5.86 17.33 -4.50
CA ASP A 78 -6.09 18.77 -4.65
C ASP A 78 -6.40 19.45 -3.30
N ALA A 79 -6.65 20.76 -3.36
CA ALA A 79 -6.98 21.59 -2.20
C ALA A 79 -8.33 21.26 -1.53
N ASP A 80 -9.20 20.46 -2.18
CA ASP A 80 -10.46 19.96 -1.62
C ASP A 80 -10.29 18.52 -1.05
N GLY A 81 -9.06 17.99 -1.02
CA GLY A 81 -8.73 16.66 -0.50
C GLY A 81 -9.05 15.51 -1.46
N VAL A 82 -9.30 15.79 -2.74
CA VAL A 82 -9.64 14.76 -3.75
C VAL A 82 -8.38 14.17 -4.35
N ASN A 83 -8.27 12.84 -4.37
CA ASN A 83 -7.13 12.12 -4.96
C ASN A 83 -6.92 12.49 -6.44
N LEU A 84 -5.66 12.77 -6.80
CA LEU A 84 -5.22 13.08 -8.16
C LEU A 84 -4.49 11.89 -8.77
N GLY A 85 -4.77 11.61 -10.05
CA GLY A 85 -4.00 10.64 -10.83
C GLY A 85 -2.54 11.08 -10.95
N TYR A 86 -1.62 10.16 -10.66
CA TYR A 86 -0.17 10.39 -10.70
C TYR A 86 0.58 9.20 -11.28
N TRP A 87 1.79 9.44 -11.80
CA TRP A 87 2.67 8.41 -12.33
C TRP A 87 4.13 8.70 -11.98
N ILE A 88 4.80 7.73 -11.37
CA ILE A 88 6.20 7.79 -10.98
C ILE A 88 7.07 7.47 -12.21
N GLU A 89 7.62 8.49 -12.85
CA GLU A 89 8.60 8.34 -13.94
C GLU A 89 9.94 7.83 -13.41
N GLU A 90 10.31 8.23 -12.20
CA GLU A 90 11.54 7.85 -11.54
C GLU A 90 11.38 7.97 -10.04
N PHE A 91 11.85 6.97 -9.29
CA PHE A 91 12.06 7.06 -7.85
C PHE A 91 13.38 6.35 -7.49
N ASP A 92 14.38 7.14 -7.10
CA ASP A 92 15.72 6.68 -6.74
C ASP A 92 16.13 7.29 -5.40
N ALA A 93 15.86 6.56 -4.33
CA ALA A 93 16.27 6.91 -2.97
C ALA A 93 17.81 6.96 -2.80
N GLY A 94 18.57 6.24 -3.63
CA GLY A 94 20.03 6.21 -3.59
C GLY A 94 20.66 7.50 -4.11
N SER A 95 20.15 8.06 -5.21
CA SER A 95 20.57 9.37 -5.72
C SER A 95 19.71 10.55 -5.23
N LYS A 96 18.71 10.27 -4.37
CA LYS A 96 17.72 11.23 -3.86
C LYS A 96 17.09 12.04 -4.99
N ARG A 97 16.54 11.34 -5.98
CA ARG A 97 15.85 11.90 -7.13
C ARG A 97 14.52 11.18 -7.36
N ALA A 98 13.44 11.94 -7.51
CA ALA A 98 12.17 11.44 -8.01
C ALA A 98 11.57 12.38 -9.05
N ARG A 99 10.84 11.82 -10.01
CA ARG A 99 10.15 12.53 -11.07
C ARG A 99 8.75 11.95 -11.15
N ILE A 100 7.75 12.73 -10.76
CA ILE A 100 6.37 12.26 -10.63
C ILE A 100 5.48 13.19 -11.42
N TRP A 101 4.70 12.64 -12.35
CA TRP A 101 3.71 13.39 -13.10
C TRP A 101 2.38 13.34 -12.35
N VAL A 102 1.72 14.48 -12.20
CA VAL A 102 0.43 14.63 -11.52
C VAL A 102 -0.55 15.33 -12.45
N LYS A 103 -1.78 14.82 -12.55
CA LYS A 103 -2.84 15.41 -13.36
C LYS A 103 -3.64 16.41 -12.55
N VAL A 104 -3.43 17.70 -12.82
CA VAL A 104 -4.09 18.79 -12.08
C VAL A 104 -5.41 19.17 -12.79
N PRO A 105 -6.58 19.09 -12.14
CA PRO A 105 -7.88 19.27 -12.82
C PRO A 105 -8.09 20.67 -13.41
N GLU A 106 -7.68 21.72 -12.70
CA GLU A 106 -7.70 23.10 -13.19
C GLU A 106 -6.50 23.89 -12.66
N ILE A 107 -5.81 24.62 -13.54
CA ILE A 107 -4.81 25.62 -13.17
C ILE A 107 -5.26 26.95 -13.80
N PRO A 108 -5.75 27.93 -13.00
CA PRO A 108 -6.34 29.16 -13.53
C PRO A 108 -5.32 30.02 -14.31
N ALA A 109 -5.76 30.67 -15.39
CA ALA A 109 -4.91 31.56 -16.19
C ALA A 109 -4.18 32.64 -15.36
N ASN A 110 -2.84 32.65 -15.37
CA ASN A 110 -1.98 33.48 -14.53
C ASN A 110 -2.18 33.30 -13.00
N GLY A 111 -2.89 32.25 -12.58
CA GLY A 111 -3.16 31.92 -11.18
C GLY A 111 -2.35 30.71 -10.72
N GLU A 112 -2.72 30.20 -9.55
CA GLU A 112 -2.04 29.09 -8.88
C GLU A 112 -3.07 28.01 -8.51
N ALA A 113 -2.67 26.74 -8.59
CA ALA A 113 -3.42 25.61 -8.05
C ALA A 113 -2.63 24.98 -6.89
N GLY A 114 -3.34 24.60 -5.82
CA GLY A 114 -2.79 23.87 -4.68
C GLY A 114 -2.91 22.36 -4.88
N VAL A 115 -1.83 21.65 -4.58
CA VAL A 115 -1.73 20.19 -4.58
C VAL A 115 -1.00 19.76 -3.32
N THR A 116 -1.48 18.76 -2.60
CA THR A 116 -0.79 18.19 -1.43
C THR A 116 -0.23 16.82 -1.81
N MET A 117 1.07 16.61 -1.58
CA MET A 117 1.71 15.30 -1.67
C MET A 117 1.73 14.63 -0.29
N TRP A 118 1.36 13.36 -0.20
CA TRP A 118 1.34 12.57 1.02
C TRP A 118 2.34 11.42 0.94
N CYS A 119 3.01 11.09 2.06
CA CYS A 119 3.85 9.89 2.20
C CYS A 119 3.95 9.36 3.64
N GLY A 120 4.68 8.25 3.83
CA GLY A 120 4.94 7.63 5.12
C GLY A 120 3.83 6.67 5.58
N ASN A 121 3.21 5.96 4.65
CA ASN A 121 2.23 4.92 4.92
C ASN A 121 2.77 3.54 4.49
N PRO A 122 3.53 2.83 5.35
CA PRO A 122 4.26 1.62 4.96
C PRO A 122 3.37 0.42 4.62
N GLY A 123 2.04 0.53 4.79
CA GLY A 123 1.06 -0.47 4.36
C GLY A 123 0.34 -0.12 3.04
N ALA A 124 0.64 1.03 2.43
CA ALA A 124 0.12 1.38 1.12
C ALA A 124 0.81 0.57 0.02
N ALA A 125 0.06 0.19 -1.01
CA ALA A 125 0.59 -0.30 -2.28
C ALA A 125 0.63 0.84 -3.30
N SER A 126 1.42 0.71 -4.37
CA SER A 126 1.42 1.70 -5.46
C SER A 126 0.03 1.96 -6.06
N GLU A 127 -0.31 3.23 -6.25
CA GLU A 127 -1.41 3.72 -7.12
C GLU A 127 -0.86 4.52 -8.31
N SER A 128 0.43 4.38 -8.62
CA SER A 128 1.09 5.04 -9.75
C SER A 128 0.56 4.49 -11.09
N ASP A 129 -0.16 5.31 -11.85
CA ASP A 129 -0.81 4.94 -13.11
C ASP A 129 -0.65 6.03 -14.19
N GLY A 130 0.08 5.70 -15.25
CA GLY A 130 0.28 6.60 -16.39
C GLY A 130 -0.97 6.81 -17.23
N GLU A 131 -1.92 5.87 -17.26
CA GLU A 131 -3.19 6.00 -17.97
C GLU A 131 -4.15 6.97 -17.25
N ALA A 132 -4.11 7.02 -15.92
CA ALA A 132 -4.82 8.05 -15.16
C ALA A 132 -4.31 9.48 -15.48
N VAL A 133 -3.00 9.62 -15.77
CA VAL A 133 -2.33 10.91 -16.00
C VAL A 133 -2.47 11.42 -17.44
N PHE A 134 -2.00 10.64 -18.42
CA PHE A 134 -1.74 11.11 -19.78
C PHE A 134 -2.94 10.94 -20.72
N GLU A 135 -2.92 11.61 -21.88
CA GLU A 135 -3.93 11.44 -22.95
C GLU A 135 -3.76 10.10 -23.69
N PHE A 136 -2.55 9.53 -23.59
CA PHE A 136 -2.19 8.16 -23.93
C PHE A 136 -0.92 7.80 -23.16
N PHE A 137 -0.83 6.55 -22.70
CA PHE A 137 0.34 6.02 -22.02
C PHE A 137 0.52 4.52 -22.31
N ASP A 138 1.75 4.12 -22.59
CA ASP A 138 2.17 2.73 -22.59
C ASP A 138 3.66 2.57 -22.28
N ASP A 139 3.96 1.86 -21.19
CA ASP A 139 5.28 1.39 -20.76
C ASP A 139 5.47 -0.11 -21.04
N PHE A 140 4.51 -0.80 -21.66
CA PHE A 140 4.60 -2.19 -22.10
C PHE A 140 4.75 -3.26 -20.99
N GLU A 141 4.69 -2.86 -19.71
CA GLU A 141 4.81 -3.75 -18.54
C GLU A 141 3.70 -4.81 -18.42
N ASN A 142 2.68 -4.72 -19.27
CA ASN A 142 1.61 -5.71 -19.42
C ASN A 142 1.95 -6.85 -20.41
N ASP A 143 3.18 -6.91 -20.92
CA ASP A 143 3.71 -7.86 -21.92
C ASP A 143 2.81 -8.04 -23.16
N ASN A 144 2.18 -6.95 -23.62
CA ASN A 144 1.41 -6.96 -24.86
C ASN A 144 1.38 -5.59 -25.57
N LEU A 145 0.61 -5.48 -26.65
CA LEU A 145 0.49 -4.29 -27.51
C LEU A 145 -0.98 -3.90 -27.75
N ASP A 146 -1.91 -4.27 -26.86
CA ASP A 146 -3.36 -4.12 -27.07
C ASP A 146 -3.84 -2.66 -27.22
N LYS A 147 -3.07 -1.71 -26.69
CA LYS A 147 -3.32 -0.28 -26.83
C LYS A 147 -3.05 0.27 -28.23
N TRP A 148 -2.40 -0.49 -29.11
CA TRP A 148 -1.92 -0.05 -30.43
C TRP A 148 -2.66 -0.72 -31.60
N ASP A 149 -2.66 -0.06 -32.74
CA ASP A 149 -2.90 -0.68 -34.05
C ASP A 149 -1.54 -1.13 -34.61
N VAL A 150 -1.39 -2.44 -34.83
CA VAL A 150 -0.10 -3.13 -34.97
C VAL A 150 -0.07 -3.88 -36.29
N SER A 151 0.93 -3.61 -37.14
CA SER A 151 1.22 -4.51 -38.27
C SER A 151 2.03 -5.71 -37.81
N ASP A 152 1.81 -6.89 -38.42
CA ASP A 152 2.60 -8.13 -38.21
C ASP A 152 4.09 -7.83 -37.96
N GLY A 153 4.67 -8.32 -36.86
CA GLY A 153 6.12 -8.28 -36.63
C GLY A 153 6.65 -7.32 -35.56
N TRP A 154 5.78 -6.49 -34.96
CA TRP A 154 6.03 -5.93 -33.62
C TRP A 154 5.66 -6.96 -32.54
N ALA A 155 6.44 -7.01 -31.47
CA ALA A 155 6.18 -7.81 -30.26
C ALA A 155 6.84 -7.15 -29.05
N THR A 156 6.45 -7.55 -27.84
CA THR A 156 7.14 -7.19 -26.59
C THR A 156 8.46 -7.96 -26.41
N THR A 157 9.38 -7.39 -25.65
CA THR A 157 10.70 -7.97 -25.35
C THR A 157 11.31 -7.40 -24.08
N THR A 158 12.17 -8.18 -23.42
CA THR A 158 12.72 -7.87 -22.09
C THR A 158 14.01 -7.01 -22.11
N ASP A 159 14.23 -6.25 -23.18
CA ASP A 159 15.39 -5.35 -23.30
C ASP A 159 14.88 -3.91 -23.32
N ALA A 160 14.42 -3.46 -22.15
CA ALA A 160 13.70 -2.22 -21.90
C ALA A 160 14.61 -1.00 -21.61
N TYR A 161 14.00 0.18 -21.54
CA TYR A 161 14.57 1.43 -21.01
C TYR A 161 14.16 1.62 -19.56
N GLN A 162 12.91 1.30 -19.22
CA GLN A 162 12.32 1.31 -17.89
C GLN A 162 11.50 0.03 -17.71
N GLY A 163 11.39 -0.48 -16.47
CA GLY A 163 10.65 -1.71 -16.20
C GLY A 163 11.32 -2.97 -16.79
N ASP A 164 10.51 -3.99 -17.01
CA ASP A 164 10.92 -5.30 -17.51
C ASP A 164 10.70 -5.46 -19.04
N TYR A 165 9.84 -4.67 -19.68
CA TYR A 165 9.38 -4.86 -21.06
C TYR A 165 9.49 -3.62 -21.96
N SER A 166 9.56 -3.83 -23.27
CA SER A 166 9.42 -2.79 -24.30
C SER A 166 8.94 -3.38 -25.62
N ALA A 167 8.43 -2.56 -26.55
CA ALA A 167 8.06 -3.01 -27.88
C ALA A 167 9.27 -3.05 -28.83
N TYR A 168 9.35 -4.08 -29.67
CA TYR A 168 10.42 -4.27 -30.65
C TYR A 168 9.91 -4.79 -32.01
N ALA A 169 10.50 -4.29 -33.09
CA ALA A 169 10.33 -4.83 -34.44
C ALA A 169 11.65 -4.82 -35.23
N SER A 170 11.78 -5.77 -36.16
CA SER A 170 12.92 -5.91 -37.06
C SER A 170 12.53 -6.60 -38.37
N GLY A 171 13.32 -6.39 -39.43
CA GLY A 171 13.13 -7.03 -40.73
C GLY A 171 12.44 -6.13 -41.75
N ALA A 172 11.22 -6.51 -42.12
CA ALA A 172 10.39 -5.74 -43.05
C ALA A 172 9.86 -4.45 -42.40
N PRO A 173 9.36 -3.48 -43.21
CA PRO A 173 8.67 -2.30 -42.70
C PRO A 173 7.40 -2.69 -41.93
N TYR A 174 7.38 -2.38 -40.65
CA TYR A 174 6.29 -2.65 -39.71
C TYR A 174 5.94 -1.39 -38.91
N ASP A 175 4.66 -1.04 -38.88
CA ASP A 175 4.10 0.10 -38.18
C ASP A 175 3.54 -0.30 -36.80
N LEU A 176 3.78 0.55 -35.80
CA LEU A 176 3.12 0.58 -34.49
C LEU A 176 2.41 1.93 -34.36
N ILE A 177 1.08 1.94 -34.26
CA ILE A 177 0.24 3.14 -34.47
C ILE A 177 -0.72 3.37 -33.30
N LYS A 178 -0.75 4.57 -32.75
CA LYS A 178 -1.82 5.05 -31.86
C LYS A 178 -2.42 6.33 -32.41
N SER A 179 -3.75 6.40 -32.55
CA SER A 179 -4.45 7.62 -32.99
C SER A 179 -5.23 8.30 -31.85
N VAL A 180 -5.03 9.60 -31.67
CA VAL A 180 -5.68 10.47 -30.67
C VAL A 180 -6.15 11.78 -31.33
N ASN A 181 -7.22 12.40 -30.84
CA ASN A 181 -7.83 13.59 -31.46
C ASN A 181 -7.41 14.88 -30.74
N MET A 182 -6.35 15.54 -31.23
CA MET A 182 -5.77 16.74 -30.61
C MET A 182 -5.36 17.79 -31.65
N LYS A 183 -5.40 19.08 -31.28
CA LYS A 183 -4.90 20.17 -32.14
C LYS A 183 -3.45 20.56 -31.85
N LYS A 184 -3.02 20.39 -30.61
CA LYS A 184 -1.70 20.67 -30.09
C LYS A 184 -1.43 19.69 -28.96
N GLY A 185 -0.19 19.29 -28.76
CA GLY A 185 0.18 18.27 -27.79
C GLY A 185 1.67 18.00 -27.79
N ILE A 186 2.07 17.07 -26.94
CA ILE A 186 3.46 16.65 -26.78
C ILE A 186 3.47 15.13 -26.84
N PHE A 187 4.27 14.58 -27.75
CA PHE A 187 4.55 13.15 -27.84
C PHE A 187 5.91 12.89 -27.21
N GLU A 188 6.02 11.89 -26.34
CA GLU A 188 7.28 11.49 -25.73
C GLU A 188 7.44 9.96 -25.86
N GLY A 189 8.68 9.50 -26.04
CA GLY A 189 8.98 8.07 -26.16
C GLY A 189 10.49 7.80 -26.09
N SER A 190 10.85 6.65 -25.55
CA SER A 190 12.22 6.12 -25.54
C SER A 190 12.45 5.21 -26.74
N PHE A 191 13.52 5.47 -27.49
CA PHE A 191 13.84 4.73 -28.72
C PHE A 191 15.27 4.20 -28.71
N LYS A 192 15.48 2.98 -29.18
CA LYS A 192 16.81 2.35 -29.36
C LYS A 192 16.86 1.66 -30.71
N PHE A 193 17.98 1.82 -31.41
CA PHE A 193 18.18 1.32 -32.78
C PHE A 193 19.32 0.29 -32.78
N THR A 194 19.12 -0.87 -33.40
CA THR A 194 20.16 -1.93 -33.40
C THR A 194 21.28 -1.66 -34.41
N GLU A 195 21.03 -0.84 -35.44
CA GLU A 195 21.97 -0.62 -36.54
C GLU A 195 21.99 0.83 -37.08
N MET A 196 23.07 1.18 -37.78
CA MET A 196 23.30 2.49 -38.43
C MET A 196 23.52 2.36 -39.96
N ASN A 197 23.02 1.27 -40.55
CA ASN A 197 23.05 0.99 -42.00
C ASN A 197 21.64 1.10 -42.63
N GLN A 198 20.58 1.23 -41.80
CA GLN A 198 19.18 1.40 -42.21
C GLN A 198 18.59 2.68 -41.63
N TYR A 199 17.57 3.21 -42.30
CA TYR A 199 16.74 4.26 -41.72
C TYR A 199 15.77 3.66 -40.72
N HIS A 200 15.56 4.36 -39.61
CA HIS A 200 14.52 4.07 -38.63
C HIS A 200 13.69 5.35 -38.41
N TYR A 201 12.41 5.21 -38.13
CA TYR A 201 11.47 6.32 -38.15
C TYR A 201 10.59 6.36 -36.89
N PRO A 202 11.13 6.89 -35.78
CA PRO A 202 10.39 7.02 -34.52
C PRO A 202 9.08 7.79 -34.66
N TYR A 203 9.01 8.84 -35.49
CA TYR A 203 7.77 9.59 -35.71
C TYR A 203 7.54 9.85 -37.21
N ILE A 204 6.45 9.29 -37.72
CA ILE A 204 5.92 9.55 -39.07
C ILE A 204 4.59 10.30 -38.97
N SER A 205 4.32 11.18 -39.93
CA SER A 205 3.00 11.79 -40.09
C SER A 205 1.90 10.73 -40.33
N PRO A 206 0.69 10.89 -39.75
CA PRO A 206 -0.39 9.89 -39.82
C PRO A 206 -0.91 9.57 -41.23
N PHE A 207 -0.74 10.52 -42.15
CA PHE A 207 -1.58 10.63 -43.34
C PHE A 207 -0.87 10.14 -44.60
N ASP A 208 -1.40 9.05 -45.15
CA ASP A 208 -1.14 8.61 -46.51
C ASP A 208 -1.33 9.79 -47.50
N SER A 209 -0.39 9.93 -48.43
CA SER A 209 -0.50 10.71 -49.68
C SER A 209 -0.47 12.25 -49.64
N VAL A 210 -0.22 12.91 -48.50
CA VAL A 210 -0.10 14.40 -48.48
C VAL A 210 1.08 14.90 -49.32
N CYS A 211 2.13 14.09 -49.48
CA CYS A 211 3.29 14.40 -50.32
C CYS A 211 3.10 14.05 -51.80
N GLY A 212 1.99 13.40 -52.18
CA GLY A 212 1.90 12.63 -53.42
C GLY A 212 2.64 11.29 -53.35
N SER A 213 2.58 10.50 -54.42
CA SER A 213 3.35 9.25 -54.66
C SER A 213 3.37 8.16 -53.56
N GLY A 214 2.51 8.22 -52.55
CA GLY A 214 2.56 7.30 -51.41
C GLY A 214 3.69 7.61 -50.42
N ASP A 215 4.30 8.78 -50.54
CA ASP A 215 5.34 9.27 -49.63
C ASP A 215 4.72 9.94 -48.40
N PHE A 216 5.41 9.80 -47.27
CA PHE A 216 5.03 10.37 -45.97
C PHE A 216 6.06 11.43 -45.54
N PRO A 217 5.64 12.51 -44.83
CA PRO A 217 6.57 13.32 -44.07
C PRO A 217 7.06 12.52 -42.86
N TYR A 218 8.36 12.20 -42.84
CA TYR A 218 9.03 11.56 -41.71
C TYR A 218 9.50 12.66 -40.76
N LEU A 219 8.80 12.84 -39.64
CA LEU A 219 8.98 13.98 -38.72
C LEU A 219 10.26 13.83 -37.87
N LEU A 220 10.63 12.59 -37.59
CA LEU A 220 11.92 12.20 -37.01
C LEU A 220 12.41 10.93 -37.69
N SER A 221 13.68 10.95 -38.10
CA SER A 221 14.37 9.85 -38.77
C SER A 221 15.78 9.68 -38.18
N ALA A 222 16.16 8.46 -37.86
CA ALA A 222 17.54 8.06 -37.60
C ALA A 222 18.14 7.54 -38.93
N LYS A 223 19.23 8.15 -39.41
CA LYS A 223 19.78 7.93 -40.77
C LYS A 223 20.98 6.98 -40.79
N PRO A 224 21.20 6.20 -41.87
CA PRO A 224 22.40 5.39 -42.14
C PRO A 224 23.79 6.08 -42.15
N ASP A 225 23.92 7.28 -41.61
CA ASP A 225 25.21 7.95 -41.35
C ASP A 225 25.42 8.24 -39.85
N GLY A 226 24.51 7.80 -38.98
CA GLY A 226 24.57 8.03 -37.54
C GLY A 226 24.03 9.38 -37.10
N HIS A 227 23.25 10.10 -37.92
CA HIS A 227 22.62 11.38 -37.53
C HIS A 227 21.09 11.27 -37.45
N PHE A 228 20.47 12.09 -36.58
CA PHE A 228 19.03 12.33 -36.62
C PHE A 228 18.67 13.52 -37.53
N GLY A 229 17.47 13.47 -38.06
CA GLY A 229 16.90 14.51 -38.90
C GLY A 229 15.46 14.22 -39.27
N TYR A 230 15.03 14.74 -40.41
CA TYR A 230 13.65 14.66 -40.88
C TYR A 230 13.58 14.64 -42.40
N TRP A 231 12.43 14.22 -42.93
CA TRP A 231 12.12 14.24 -44.35
C TRP A 231 10.79 14.99 -44.58
N PRO A 232 10.81 16.20 -45.15
CA PRO A 232 9.59 16.87 -45.58
C PRO A 232 9.06 16.24 -46.87
N CYS A 233 7.83 16.59 -47.28
CA CYS A 233 7.21 16.12 -48.53
C CYS A 233 7.95 16.48 -49.83
N SER A 234 9.04 17.25 -49.75
CA SER A 234 9.95 17.53 -50.86
C SER A 234 11.32 16.97 -50.52
N TRP A 235 11.85 16.07 -51.34
CA TRP A 235 13.26 15.67 -51.27
C TRP A 235 14.19 16.91 -51.27
N PRO A 236 15.31 16.90 -50.53
CA PRO A 236 15.97 15.76 -49.91
C PRO A 236 15.67 15.57 -48.40
N TYR A 237 16.36 14.60 -47.77
CA TYR A 237 16.53 14.51 -46.32
C TYR A 237 17.25 15.75 -45.76
N HIS A 238 16.93 16.13 -44.51
CA HIS A 238 17.61 17.19 -43.77
C HIS A 238 18.04 16.71 -42.38
N ASN A 239 19.30 16.91 -41.99
CA ASN A 239 19.73 16.88 -40.59
C ASN A 239 18.94 17.94 -39.78
N PHE A 240 18.82 17.76 -38.46
CA PHE A 240 18.26 18.81 -37.63
C PHE A 240 19.13 20.09 -37.63
N PRO A 241 18.52 21.29 -37.45
CA PRO A 241 19.25 22.57 -37.40
C PRO A 241 20.36 22.60 -36.33
N ILE A 242 20.12 21.96 -35.19
CA ILE A 242 21.17 21.60 -34.23
C ILE A 242 21.42 20.10 -34.42
N ASP A 243 22.54 19.79 -35.06
CA ASP A 243 22.93 18.43 -35.39
C ASP A 243 23.07 17.55 -34.13
N VAL A 244 22.76 16.27 -34.28
CA VAL A 244 22.84 15.27 -33.21
C VAL A 244 23.03 13.90 -33.80
N SER A 245 24.10 13.24 -33.39
CA SER A 245 24.40 11.86 -33.75
C SER A 245 23.73 10.87 -32.80
N TYR A 246 23.52 9.64 -33.30
CA TYR A 246 23.09 8.49 -32.52
C TYR A 246 24.08 7.32 -32.69
N THR A 247 23.99 6.35 -31.78
CA THR A 247 24.77 5.12 -31.76
C THR A 247 23.82 3.93 -31.65
N THR A 248 24.29 2.76 -32.10
CA THR A 248 23.55 1.50 -31.98
C THR A 248 23.43 1.06 -30.53
N ASN A 249 22.29 0.47 -30.16
CA ASN A 249 22.01 -0.10 -28.84
C ASN A 249 22.11 0.91 -27.69
N GLN A 250 21.92 2.19 -27.98
CA GLN A 250 21.74 3.25 -26.99
C GLN A 250 20.29 3.74 -27.02
N TRP A 251 19.71 3.95 -25.84
CA TRP A 251 18.41 4.57 -25.67
C TRP A 251 18.46 6.09 -25.83
N TYR A 252 17.44 6.64 -26.49
CA TYR A 252 17.22 8.06 -26.70
C TYR A 252 15.80 8.43 -26.26
N ASN A 253 15.71 9.30 -25.26
CA ASN A 253 14.46 9.96 -24.89
C ASN A 253 14.15 11.02 -25.93
N VAL A 254 13.05 10.87 -26.65
CA VAL A 254 12.61 11.79 -27.69
C VAL A 254 11.32 12.48 -27.23
N ARG A 255 11.26 13.80 -27.39
CA ARG A 255 10.03 14.60 -27.20
C ARG A 255 9.74 15.38 -28.49
N MET A 256 8.49 15.35 -28.94
CA MET A 256 7.97 16.16 -30.04
C MET A 256 6.80 17.03 -29.55
N ASP A 257 7.04 18.34 -29.47
CA ASP A 257 5.96 19.32 -29.30
C ASP A 257 5.31 19.59 -30.66
N PHE A 258 3.98 19.63 -30.77
CA PHE A 258 3.29 19.95 -32.01
C PHE A 258 2.11 20.89 -31.80
N ASP A 259 1.84 21.76 -32.78
CA ASP A 259 0.62 22.56 -32.89
C ASP A 259 0.18 22.70 -34.35
N PHE A 260 -0.93 22.05 -34.68
CA PHE A 260 -1.58 22.12 -36.00
C PHE A 260 -2.25 23.47 -36.28
N SER A 261 -2.47 24.30 -35.26
CA SER A 261 -3.05 25.65 -35.41
C SER A 261 -2.07 26.60 -36.10
N VAL A 262 -0.77 26.42 -35.85
CA VAL A 262 0.34 27.16 -36.50
C VAL A 262 1.14 26.29 -37.48
N MET A 263 0.77 25.01 -37.63
CA MET A 263 1.44 24.01 -38.48
C MET A 263 2.94 23.86 -38.15
N ARG A 264 3.30 23.77 -36.87
CA ARG A 264 4.69 23.63 -36.40
C ARG A 264 4.89 22.47 -35.44
N TYR A 265 6.10 21.91 -35.45
CA TYR A 265 6.57 20.97 -34.43
C TYR A 265 8.03 21.24 -34.03
N CYS A 266 8.38 20.87 -32.79
CA CYS A 266 9.73 20.96 -32.25
C CYS A 266 10.19 19.60 -31.72
N ILE A 267 11.43 19.20 -32.01
CA ILE A 267 12.04 17.96 -31.54
C ILE A 267 13.08 18.25 -30.47
N TYR A 268 13.04 17.48 -29.38
CA TYR A 268 14.05 17.41 -28.33
C TYR A 268 14.59 15.99 -28.28
N ILE A 269 15.92 15.84 -28.12
CA ILE A 269 16.59 14.55 -27.92
C ILE A 269 17.35 14.64 -26.61
N ASN A 270 17.07 13.72 -25.67
CA ASN A 270 17.60 13.69 -24.30
C ASN A 270 17.46 15.07 -23.61
N GLY A 271 16.23 15.61 -23.63
CA GLY A 271 15.88 16.91 -23.06
C GLY A 271 16.39 18.15 -23.81
N LYS A 272 17.19 18.00 -24.89
CA LYS A 272 17.81 19.12 -25.61
C LYS A 272 17.09 19.42 -26.92
N LEU A 273 16.53 20.63 -27.04
CA LEU A 273 15.89 21.15 -28.25
C LEU A 273 16.84 21.11 -29.45
N LYS A 274 16.37 20.55 -30.58
CA LYS A 274 17.12 20.39 -31.83
C LYS A 274 16.64 21.29 -32.98
N THR A 275 15.40 21.75 -32.90
CA THR A 275 14.72 22.51 -33.96
C THR A 275 14.18 23.84 -33.42
N PRO A 276 15.06 24.79 -33.01
CA PRO A 276 14.65 25.98 -32.23
C PRO A 276 13.68 26.94 -32.95
N SER A 277 13.63 26.92 -34.29
CA SER A 277 12.68 27.72 -35.07
C SER A 277 11.36 27.00 -35.39
N GLY A 278 11.18 25.77 -34.88
CA GLY A 278 10.16 24.82 -35.30
C GLY A 278 10.37 24.32 -36.74
N LEU A 279 9.96 23.08 -37.01
CA LEU A 279 9.81 22.53 -38.35
C LEU A 279 8.34 22.63 -38.80
N ASN A 280 8.10 22.61 -40.11
CA ASN A 280 6.74 22.71 -40.64
C ASN A 280 6.03 21.35 -40.55
N LEU A 281 4.86 21.31 -39.90
CA LEU A 281 3.87 20.25 -40.12
C LEU A 281 3.28 20.44 -41.51
N ILE A 282 3.11 19.36 -42.27
CA ILE A 282 2.60 19.41 -43.66
C ILE A 282 1.14 18.96 -43.73
N VAL A 283 0.55 18.48 -42.63
CA VAL A 283 -0.84 18.00 -42.61
C VAL A 283 -1.68 18.73 -41.58
N GLY A 284 -2.91 19.10 -41.96
CA GLY A 284 -3.88 19.77 -41.11
C GLY A 284 -5.21 19.01 -41.08
N THR A 285 -5.33 18.04 -40.17
CA THR A 285 -6.64 17.56 -39.69
C THR A 285 -6.59 17.45 -38.16
N LYS A 286 -7.72 17.12 -37.51
CA LYS A 286 -7.81 17.04 -36.04
C LYS A 286 -7.28 15.72 -35.45
N LEU A 287 -6.98 14.74 -36.29
CA LEU A 287 -6.47 13.44 -35.85
C LEU A 287 -4.94 13.46 -35.82
N VAL A 288 -4.35 13.07 -34.70
CA VAL A 288 -2.90 12.90 -34.55
C VAL A 288 -2.65 11.43 -34.29
N SER A 289 -1.90 10.77 -35.17
CA SER A 289 -1.34 9.46 -34.85
C SER A 289 0.11 9.58 -34.43
N LEU A 290 0.43 8.99 -33.29
CA LEU A 290 1.75 8.49 -32.98
C LEU A 290 1.97 7.27 -33.89
N ARG A 291 2.94 7.34 -34.80
CA ARG A 291 3.29 6.24 -35.72
C ARG A 291 4.79 6.01 -35.68
N HIS A 292 5.17 4.81 -35.27
CA HIS A 292 6.54 4.33 -35.25
C HIS A 292 6.71 3.31 -36.37
N LEU A 293 7.70 3.51 -37.24
CA LEU A 293 8.06 2.56 -38.28
C LEU A 293 9.52 2.14 -38.07
N ASN A 294 9.73 0.84 -37.85
CA ASN A 294 11.05 0.28 -37.59
C ASN A 294 12.05 0.57 -38.72
N THR A 295 11.64 0.39 -39.98
CA THR A 295 12.42 0.77 -41.17
C THR A 295 11.53 0.90 -42.41
N ASN A 296 12.06 1.45 -43.52
CA ASN A 296 11.36 1.47 -44.82
C ASN A 296 12.05 0.59 -45.89
N SER A 297 13.07 -0.16 -45.53
CA SER A 297 13.81 -1.04 -46.44
C SER A 297 13.55 -2.52 -46.12
N ARG A 298 14.04 -3.43 -46.98
CA ARG A 298 14.13 -4.86 -46.64
C ARG A 298 15.50 -5.11 -46.01
N GLY A 299 15.63 -4.75 -44.73
CA GLY A 299 16.89 -4.78 -43.95
C GLY A 299 16.74 -5.51 -42.62
N SER A 300 17.64 -5.26 -41.66
CA SER A 300 17.47 -5.75 -40.28
C SER A 300 16.57 -4.82 -39.47
N GLY A 301 16.65 -3.50 -39.68
CA GLY A 301 15.68 -2.49 -39.30
C GLY A 301 15.23 -2.54 -37.83
N GLY A 302 16.13 -2.90 -36.90
CA GLY A 302 15.75 -3.19 -35.52
C GLY A 302 15.52 -1.92 -34.72
N MET A 303 14.29 -1.70 -34.27
CA MET A 303 13.89 -0.57 -33.45
C MET A 303 13.12 -1.04 -32.22
N PHE A 304 13.49 -0.51 -31.06
CA PHE A 304 12.75 -0.64 -29.82
C PHE A 304 12.02 0.67 -29.52
N VAL A 305 10.87 0.57 -28.87
CA VAL A 305 10.05 1.67 -28.37
C VAL A 305 9.65 1.33 -26.93
N ASP A 306 9.84 2.28 -26.03
CA ASP A 306 9.50 2.16 -24.62
C ASP A 306 8.95 3.49 -24.08
N VAL A 307 8.21 3.48 -22.96
CA VAL A 307 7.61 4.63 -22.26
C VAL A 307 7.02 5.66 -23.22
N SER A 308 6.01 5.22 -23.99
CA SER A 308 5.33 6.04 -24.99
C SER A 308 4.15 6.78 -24.40
N ARG A 309 4.13 8.11 -24.51
CA ARG A 309 3.03 8.92 -23.97
C ARG A 309 2.65 10.13 -24.82
N ILE A 310 1.42 10.58 -24.62
CA ILE A 310 0.86 11.80 -25.21
C ILE A 310 0.31 12.67 -24.08
N ARG A 311 0.75 13.93 -24.02
CA ARG A 311 0.27 14.90 -23.02
C ARG A 311 -0.10 16.24 -23.64
N GLN A 312 -0.78 17.08 -22.87
CA GLN A 312 -1.23 18.38 -23.35
C GLN A 312 -0.08 19.38 -23.55
N TYR A 313 -0.20 20.26 -24.55
CA TYR A 313 0.78 21.30 -24.84
C TYR A 313 0.32 22.68 -24.34
N THR A 314 1.21 23.33 -23.57
CA THR A 314 1.18 24.76 -23.30
C THR A 314 2.44 25.44 -23.81
N ALA A 315 2.37 26.76 -24.06
CA ALA A 315 3.49 27.55 -24.56
C ALA A 315 4.58 27.81 -23.49
N SER A 316 4.21 27.74 -22.20
CA SER A 316 5.13 27.81 -21.07
C SER A 316 4.62 26.87 -19.98
N GLU A 317 5.41 25.86 -19.64
CA GLU A 317 5.05 24.83 -18.64
C GLU A 317 4.79 25.49 -17.27
N PRO A 318 3.85 24.98 -16.45
CA PRO A 318 3.63 25.49 -15.09
C PRO A 318 4.89 25.43 -14.23
N THR A 319 5.00 26.34 -13.26
CA THR A 319 6.10 26.31 -12.27
C THR A 319 5.61 25.66 -10.99
N VAL A 320 6.31 24.60 -10.58
CA VAL A 320 6.09 23.88 -9.33
C VAL A 320 6.96 24.49 -8.24
N THR A 321 6.34 24.88 -7.12
CA THR A 321 7.03 25.33 -5.90
C THR A 321 6.67 24.41 -4.75
N LEU A 322 7.68 23.88 -4.06
CA LEU A 322 7.53 22.91 -2.98
C LEU A 322 7.61 23.62 -1.63
N ALA A 323 6.68 23.33 -0.72
CA ALA A 323 6.83 23.67 0.69
C ALA A 323 7.81 22.71 1.39
N THR A 324 8.21 23.05 2.62
CA THR A 324 8.90 22.12 3.51
C THR A 324 7.96 20.96 3.89
N PRO A 325 8.44 19.71 3.96
CA PRO A 325 7.68 18.60 4.54
C PRO A 325 7.14 18.96 5.94
N ALA A 326 5.90 18.55 6.21
CA ALA A 326 5.28 18.64 7.51
C ALA A 326 4.73 17.26 7.91
N PRO A 327 4.66 16.92 9.21
CA PRO A 327 3.84 15.80 9.66
C PRO A 327 2.40 15.99 9.18
N ALA A 328 1.80 14.92 8.66
CA ALA A 328 0.39 14.88 8.33
C ALA A 328 -0.41 14.95 9.63
N THR A 329 -1.39 15.85 9.69
CA THR A 329 -2.43 15.87 10.71
C THR A 329 -3.62 15.07 10.19
N HIS A 330 -3.95 13.96 10.83
CA HIS A 330 -5.15 13.19 10.53
C HIS A 330 -5.67 12.49 11.80
N THR A 331 -6.98 12.49 11.99
CA THR A 331 -7.65 11.78 13.09
C THR A 331 -8.22 10.47 12.58
N ALA A 332 -7.84 9.35 13.21
CA ALA A 332 -8.35 8.02 12.85
C ALA A 332 -8.55 7.16 14.09
N LEU A 333 -9.74 6.53 14.21
CA LEU A 333 -10.02 5.55 15.26
C LEU A 333 -10.11 4.13 14.68
N ALA A 334 -9.22 3.24 15.10
CA ALA A 334 -9.33 1.80 14.89
C ALA A 334 -10.19 1.18 15.99
N ILE A 335 -11.05 0.21 15.64
CA ILE A 335 -11.95 -0.45 16.59
C ILE A 335 -11.95 -1.97 16.38
N THR A 336 -11.79 -2.73 17.47
CA THR A 336 -11.82 -4.20 17.46
C THR A 336 -12.84 -4.73 18.46
N LYS A 337 -13.39 -5.93 18.20
CA LYS A 337 -14.40 -6.58 19.04
C LYS A 337 -14.07 -8.06 19.24
N SER A 338 -13.92 -8.50 20.48
CA SER A 338 -13.50 -9.87 20.80
C SER A 338 -14.28 -10.50 21.99
N PRO A 339 -14.90 -11.69 21.83
CA PRO A 339 -15.59 -12.40 22.90
C PRO A 339 -14.66 -13.37 23.63
N THR A 340 -14.39 -13.14 24.91
CA THR A 340 -13.53 -14.03 25.72
C THR A 340 -14.34 -14.70 26.84
N PRO A 341 -14.49 -16.04 26.83
CA PRO A 341 -14.03 -17.00 25.80
C PRO A 341 -14.94 -17.05 24.56
N HIS A 342 -14.34 -17.37 23.41
CA HIS A 342 -15.01 -17.49 22.09
C HIS A 342 -15.94 -18.72 21.97
N SER A 343 -15.88 -19.65 22.94
CA SER A 343 -16.75 -20.82 23.01
C SER A 343 -17.22 -21.05 24.44
N ILE A 344 -18.54 -21.19 24.62
CA ILE A 344 -19.23 -21.34 25.92
C ILE A 344 -20.31 -22.42 25.84
N ARG A 345 -20.89 -22.80 26.99
CA ARG A 345 -22.13 -23.60 27.01
C ARG A 345 -23.37 -22.70 27.05
N GLN A 346 -24.52 -23.25 26.70
CA GLN A 346 -25.80 -22.60 26.89
C GLN A 346 -25.98 -22.26 28.38
N PHE A 347 -26.44 -21.04 28.65
CA PHE A 347 -26.54 -20.41 29.97
C PHE A 347 -25.21 -20.05 30.66
N GLN A 348 -24.05 -20.25 30.01
CA GLN A 348 -22.78 -19.65 30.45
C GLN A 348 -22.57 -18.25 29.85
N GLU A 349 -21.58 -17.56 30.39
CA GLU A 349 -21.25 -16.17 30.09
C GLU A 349 -19.93 -16.04 29.31
N THR A 350 -19.84 -15.01 28.47
CA THR A 350 -18.61 -14.56 27.81
C THR A 350 -18.51 -13.03 27.90
N THR A 351 -17.30 -12.51 28.05
CA THR A 351 -17.05 -11.06 28.12
C THR A 351 -16.62 -10.56 26.75
N ILE A 352 -17.39 -9.65 26.19
CA ILE A 352 -17.03 -8.92 24.98
C ILE A 352 -16.10 -7.78 25.39
N THR A 353 -14.95 -7.67 24.73
CA THR A 353 -14.08 -6.48 24.79
C THR A 353 -14.20 -5.76 23.46
N ILE A 354 -14.53 -4.46 23.51
CA ILE A 354 -14.38 -3.52 22.41
C ILE A 354 -13.17 -2.66 22.74
N ALA A 355 -12.12 -2.67 21.91
CA ALA A 355 -10.97 -1.80 22.07
C ALA A 355 -10.99 -0.74 20.96
N ILE A 356 -10.83 0.53 21.33
CA ILE A 356 -10.78 1.68 20.42
C ILE A 356 -9.41 2.33 20.56
N GLU A 357 -8.64 2.43 19.50
CA GLU A 357 -7.32 3.05 19.47
C GLU A 357 -7.34 4.26 18.53
N ASN A 358 -6.83 5.41 18.97
CA ASN A 358 -6.56 6.51 18.05
C ASN A 358 -5.22 6.25 17.34
N THR A 359 -5.31 5.81 16.09
CA THR A 359 -4.17 5.53 15.20
C THR A 359 -3.73 6.76 14.41
N GLY A 360 -4.47 7.87 14.53
CA GLY A 360 -4.14 9.16 13.92
C GLY A 360 -3.06 9.95 14.67
N THR A 361 -2.69 11.09 14.10
CA THR A 361 -1.69 12.03 14.64
C THR A 361 -2.30 13.20 15.41
N THR A 362 -3.62 13.36 15.37
CA THR A 362 -4.39 14.40 16.07
C THR A 362 -5.37 13.82 17.10
N ASP A 363 -5.80 14.68 18.03
CA ASP A 363 -6.75 14.36 19.10
C ASP A 363 -8.16 14.08 18.52
N ALA A 364 -8.67 12.85 18.68
CA ALA A 364 -10.06 12.53 18.36
C ALA A 364 -11.00 13.10 19.43
N THR A 365 -12.14 13.69 19.01
CA THR A 365 -13.11 14.31 19.93
C THR A 365 -14.56 13.90 19.61
N ASP A 366 -15.52 14.27 20.48
CA ASP A 366 -16.95 13.88 20.39
C ASP A 366 -17.18 12.40 20.03
N ILE A 367 -16.44 11.51 20.69
CA ILE A 367 -16.48 10.08 20.38
C ILE A 367 -17.77 9.48 20.96
N GLU A 368 -18.59 8.84 20.13
CA GLU A 368 -19.76 8.05 20.54
C GLU A 368 -19.67 6.63 19.97
N ILE A 369 -19.59 5.64 20.86
CA ILE A 369 -19.45 4.21 20.55
C ILE A 369 -20.80 3.53 20.74
N THR A 370 -21.25 2.77 19.75
CA THR A 370 -22.51 2.01 19.79
C THR A 370 -22.28 0.53 19.48
N ASP A 371 -23.02 -0.34 20.16
CA ASP A 371 -22.98 -1.79 19.91
C ASP A 371 -24.33 -2.42 20.26
N ARG A 372 -24.61 -3.59 19.68
CA ARG A 372 -25.86 -4.34 19.84
C ARG A 372 -25.59 -5.72 20.43
N VAL A 373 -26.34 -6.04 21.49
CA VAL A 373 -26.37 -7.40 22.06
C VAL A 373 -27.19 -8.29 21.14
N HIS A 374 -26.57 -9.32 20.57
CA HIS A 374 -27.22 -10.26 19.65
C HIS A 374 -28.42 -10.97 20.33
N PRO A 375 -29.59 -11.12 19.66
CA PRO A 375 -30.84 -11.57 20.30
C PRO A 375 -30.78 -12.88 21.09
N SER A 376 -29.95 -13.84 20.66
CA SER A 376 -29.75 -15.13 21.36
C SER A 376 -28.94 -15.05 22.65
N PHE A 377 -28.56 -13.85 23.11
CA PHE A 377 -27.86 -13.61 24.38
C PHE A 377 -28.63 -12.64 25.28
N ASP A 378 -28.43 -12.76 26.59
CA ASP A 378 -28.84 -11.77 27.60
C ASP A 378 -27.60 -10.97 28.02
N LEU A 379 -27.72 -9.65 28.17
CA LEU A 379 -26.74 -8.86 28.90
C LEU A 379 -26.80 -9.23 30.39
N THR A 380 -25.65 -9.52 31.00
CA THR A 380 -25.56 -9.81 32.45
C THR A 380 -24.65 -8.87 33.23
N SER A 381 -23.70 -8.19 32.56
CA SER A 381 -22.89 -7.14 33.15
C SER A 381 -22.44 -6.12 32.09
N GLY A 382 -22.08 -4.91 32.50
CA GLY A 382 -21.69 -3.81 31.61
C GLY A 382 -22.80 -2.80 31.33
N ASP A 383 -22.43 -1.70 30.68
CA ASP A 383 -23.26 -0.48 30.48
C ASP A 383 -23.87 -0.41 29.06
N PHE A 384 -23.50 -1.34 28.17
CA PHE A 384 -24.08 -1.50 26.84
C PHE A 384 -25.51 -2.07 26.93
N PRO A 385 -26.42 -1.78 25.97
CA PRO A 385 -26.20 -1.10 24.69
C PRO A 385 -26.41 0.42 24.73
N ASN A 386 -26.23 1.09 25.87
CA ASN A 386 -26.23 2.56 25.88
C ASN A 386 -24.99 3.08 25.15
N PRO A 387 -25.11 4.10 24.27
CA PRO A 387 -23.96 4.71 23.62
C PRO A 387 -22.96 5.23 24.64
N LYS A 388 -21.68 4.85 24.47
CA LYS A 388 -20.61 5.32 25.36
C LYS A 388 -19.91 6.51 24.73
N ARG A 389 -19.79 7.60 25.49
CA ARG A 389 -19.12 8.83 25.04
C ARG A 389 -17.77 9.04 25.69
N TYR A 390 -16.82 9.55 24.91
CA TYR A 390 -15.56 10.12 25.38
C TYR A 390 -15.38 11.50 24.76
N ASP A 391 -14.95 12.47 25.56
CA ASP A 391 -14.68 13.83 25.08
C ASP A 391 -13.40 13.89 24.22
N LEU A 392 -12.45 12.98 24.47
CA LEU A 392 -11.09 12.99 23.93
C LEU A 392 -10.47 11.58 23.93
N ILE A 393 -9.82 11.19 22.83
CA ILE A 393 -8.85 10.08 22.77
C ILE A 393 -7.61 10.60 22.02
N ARG A 394 -6.44 10.57 22.67
CA ARG A 394 -5.19 11.12 22.11
C ARG A 394 -4.50 10.17 21.14
N PRO A 395 -3.63 10.65 20.23
CA PRO A 395 -2.77 9.80 19.40
C PRO A 395 -2.07 8.68 20.19
N GLY A 396 -2.22 7.44 19.72
CA GLY A 396 -1.67 6.23 20.37
C GLY A 396 -2.35 5.83 21.68
N GLU A 397 -3.49 6.42 22.03
CA GLU A 397 -4.27 6.05 23.23
C GLU A 397 -5.33 5.00 22.89
N THR A 398 -5.30 3.87 23.62
CA THR A 398 -6.33 2.82 23.54
C THR A 398 -7.35 2.94 24.68
N ARG A 399 -8.63 2.71 24.37
CA ARG A 399 -9.76 2.68 25.31
C ARG A 399 -10.52 1.37 25.18
N ASP A 400 -10.49 0.58 26.25
CA ASP A 400 -11.22 -0.68 26.33
C ASP A 400 -12.58 -0.51 27.01
N LEU A 401 -13.58 -1.17 26.42
CA LEU A 401 -14.94 -1.30 26.93
C LEU A 401 -15.30 -2.77 27.05
N GLN A 402 -15.85 -3.17 28.19
CA GLN A 402 -16.24 -4.55 28.45
C GLN A 402 -17.70 -4.66 28.87
N TYR A 403 -18.36 -5.68 28.32
CA TYR A 403 -19.70 -6.10 28.75
C TYR A 403 -19.82 -7.63 28.68
N THR A 404 -20.58 -8.21 29.59
CA THR A 404 -20.73 -9.66 29.72
C THR A 404 -22.11 -10.09 29.22
N ILE A 405 -22.13 -11.13 28.38
CA ILE A 405 -23.35 -11.69 27.81
C ILE A 405 -23.47 -13.18 28.12
N ARG A 406 -24.70 -13.64 28.35
CA ARG A 406 -25.04 -15.03 28.64
C ARG A 406 -25.85 -15.64 27.50
N ALA A 407 -25.46 -16.81 27.02
CA ALA A 407 -26.16 -17.46 25.91
C ALA A 407 -27.51 -18.07 26.33
N LYS A 408 -28.58 -17.77 25.59
CA LYS A 408 -29.91 -18.41 25.75
C LYS A 408 -30.05 -19.69 24.94
N GLU A 409 -29.40 -19.75 23.79
CA GLU A 409 -29.56 -20.79 22.77
C GLU A 409 -28.20 -21.39 22.39
N SER A 410 -28.16 -22.64 21.98
CA SER A 410 -26.96 -23.29 21.43
C SER A 410 -26.87 -23.11 19.92
N GLY A 411 -25.67 -22.86 19.40
CA GLY A 411 -25.40 -22.59 17.98
C GLY A 411 -24.07 -21.87 17.80
N THR A 412 -23.71 -21.59 16.54
CA THR A 412 -22.66 -20.59 16.24
C THR A 412 -23.36 -19.28 15.91
N PHE A 413 -22.98 -18.21 16.58
CA PHE A 413 -23.58 -16.88 16.42
C PHE A 413 -22.51 -15.89 15.97
N THR A 414 -22.84 -15.09 14.97
CA THR A 414 -22.07 -13.92 14.57
C THR A 414 -22.65 -12.71 15.30
N LEU A 415 -21.78 -11.93 15.94
CA LEU A 415 -22.10 -10.65 16.55
C LEU A 415 -21.92 -9.55 15.52
N ASP A 416 -22.89 -8.64 15.44
CA ASP A 416 -22.80 -7.43 14.64
C ASP A 416 -21.51 -6.63 15.01
N PRO A 417 -20.91 -5.89 14.06
CA PRO A 417 -19.89 -4.88 14.34
C PRO A 417 -20.27 -3.93 15.47
N ALA A 418 -19.28 -3.55 16.29
CA ALA A 418 -19.38 -2.31 17.07
C ALA A 418 -19.03 -1.13 16.15
N THR A 419 -19.72 0.01 16.31
CA THR A 419 -19.41 1.23 15.55
C THR A 419 -18.99 2.35 16.49
N VAL A 420 -18.17 3.26 15.98
CA VAL A 420 -17.76 4.49 16.66
C VAL A 420 -17.90 5.66 15.71
N THR A 421 -18.53 6.72 16.17
CA THR A 421 -18.52 8.04 15.53
C THR A 421 -17.61 8.97 16.30
N TYR A 422 -16.93 9.89 15.63
CA TYR A 422 -15.99 10.84 16.23
C TYR A 422 -15.83 12.08 15.35
N ALA A 423 -15.49 13.22 15.94
CA ALA A 423 -15.05 14.40 15.22
C ALA A 423 -13.54 14.33 14.91
N ASP A 424 -13.19 14.64 13.66
CA ASP A 424 -11.81 14.83 13.21
C ASP A 424 -11.26 16.24 13.54
N GLU A 425 -10.04 16.53 13.07
CA GLU A 425 -9.31 17.77 13.32
C GLU A 425 -9.99 19.02 12.74
N ASP A 426 -10.79 18.87 11.68
CA ASP A 426 -11.62 19.91 11.07
C ASP A 426 -13.02 20.00 11.71
N GLY A 427 -13.36 19.04 12.58
CA GLY A 427 -14.64 18.95 13.27
C GLY A 427 -15.74 18.25 12.45
N ASN A 428 -15.39 17.52 11.39
CA ASN A 428 -16.33 16.69 10.64
C ASN A 428 -16.54 15.36 11.38
N ILE A 429 -17.76 14.83 11.33
CA ILE A 429 -18.08 13.55 11.98
C ILE A 429 -17.73 12.39 11.04
N GLN A 430 -16.78 11.56 11.49
CA GLN A 430 -16.35 10.31 10.87
C GLN A 430 -17.01 9.11 11.56
N GLU A 431 -17.01 7.95 10.90
CA GLU A 431 -17.48 6.68 11.45
C GLU A 431 -16.45 5.56 11.17
N ALA A 432 -16.20 4.70 12.16
CA ALA A 432 -15.41 3.48 12.03
C ALA A 432 -16.18 2.27 12.63
N SER A 433 -15.89 1.06 12.15
CA SER A 433 -16.60 -0.17 12.53
C SER A 433 -15.64 -1.33 12.73
N SER A 434 -15.95 -2.22 13.68
CA SER A 434 -15.16 -3.44 13.89
C SER A 434 -15.51 -4.52 12.87
N GLU A 435 -14.62 -5.49 12.66
CA GLU A 435 -15.02 -6.76 12.07
C GLU A 435 -16.08 -7.48 12.94
N PRO A 436 -16.97 -8.31 12.36
CA PRO A 436 -17.95 -9.07 13.10
C PRO A 436 -17.31 -10.25 13.84
N ALA A 437 -17.61 -10.38 15.14
CA ALA A 437 -17.03 -11.43 15.99
C ALA A 437 -17.91 -12.70 16.01
N SER A 438 -17.32 -13.88 16.21
CA SER A 438 -18.05 -15.16 16.27
C SER A 438 -17.97 -15.83 17.64
N ILE A 439 -19.10 -16.37 18.13
CA ILE A 439 -19.20 -17.16 19.36
C ILE A 439 -19.81 -18.52 19.07
N LYS A 440 -19.21 -19.59 19.63
CA LYS A 440 -19.78 -20.94 19.62
C LYS A 440 -20.44 -21.25 20.97
N VAL A 441 -21.72 -21.64 20.94
CA VAL A 441 -22.47 -22.05 22.15
C VAL A 441 -22.86 -23.52 22.05
N ILE A 442 -22.35 -24.32 22.99
CA ILE A 442 -22.58 -25.76 23.08
C ILE A 442 -23.85 -26.03 23.93
N PRO A 443 -24.76 -26.95 23.54
CA PRO A 443 -25.94 -27.30 24.33
C PRO A 443 -25.60 -27.74 25.77
N SER A 444 -26.48 -27.40 26.71
CA SER A 444 -26.37 -27.84 28.11
C SER A 444 -27.28 -29.05 28.36
N THR A 445 -26.68 -30.21 28.60
CA THR A 445 -27.38 -31.51 28.71
C THR A 445 -27.84 -31.81 30.15
N GLU A 446 -28.93 -31.21 30.61
CA GLU A 446 -29.68 -31.69 31.78
C GLU A 446 -31.21 -31.55 31.57
N GLY A 447 -31.95 -32.67 31.72
CA GLY A 447 -33.42 -32.64 31.88
C GLY A 447 -34.24 -33.54 30.94
N GLY A 448 -34.24 -34.87 31.16
CA GLY A 448 -35.17 -35.79 30.48
C GLY A 448 -35.12 -37.22 31.03
N THR A 449 -36.24 -37.74 31.54
CA THR A 449 -36.33 -39.05 32.20
C THR A 449 -36.34 -40.25 31.24
N SER A 450 -35.93 -41.41 31.78
CA SER A 450 -35.83 -42.74 31.16
C SER A 450 -36.89 -43.13 30.13
N ASP A 451 -36.49 -43.76 29.02
CA ASP A 451 -36.31 -45.23 28.98
C ASP A 451 -35.51 -45.71 27.74
N GLY A 452 -34.94 -46.93 27.81
CA GLY A 452 -34.66 -47.80 26.65
C GLY A 452 -33.61 -47.43 25.57
N THR A 453 -32.37 -47.90 25.77
CA THR A 453 -31.39 -48.35 24.73
C THR A 453 -30.96 -47.42 23.56
N SER A 454 -29.66 -47.12 23.47
CA SER A 454 -28.80 -47.21 22.25
C SER A 454 -27.63 -46.20 22.23
N ARG A 455 -26.41 -46.73 22.07
CA ARG A 455 -25.20 -46.21 21.39
C ARG A 455 -24.75 -44.73 21.54
N SER A 456 -23.45 -44.62 21.86
CA SER A 456 -22.50 -43.52 21.56
C SER A 456 -22.83 -42.12 22.07
N ASN A 457 -22.17 -41.75 23.17
CA ASN A 457 -21.97 -40.36 23.58
C ASN A 457 -21.24 -39.57 22.46
N PRO A 458 -21.72 -38.37 22.09
CA PRO A 458 -20.88 -37.34 21.49
C PRO A 458 -20.00 -36.70 22.57
N SER A 459 -18.72 -36.50 22.26
CA SER A 459 -17.69 -36.10 23.22
C SER A 459 -17.86 -34.69 23.79
N VAL A 460 -17.67 -34.61 25.11
CA VAL A 460 -17.61 -33.37 25.88
C VAL A 460 -16.14 -32.92 25.88
N SER A 461 -15.80 -31.81 25.21
CA SER A 461 -14.45 -31.25 25.31
C SER A 461 -14.10 -30.98 26.77
N THR A 462 -13.05 -31.63 27.28
CA THR A 462 -12.83 -31.77 28.74
C THR A 462 -11.46 -31.36 29.29
N ALA A 463 -10.62 -30.70 28.50
CA ALA A 463 -9.46 -29.94 28.99
C ALA A 463 -9.42 -28.52 28.40
N SER A 464 -8.88 -27.59 29.18
CA SER A 464 -8.43 -26.29 28.67
C SER A 464 -7.00 -26.46 28.16
N VAL A 465 -6.76 -26.15 26.89
CA VAL A 465 -5.42 -26.09 26.32
C VAL A 465 -5.22 -24.74 25.64
N GLN A 466 -4.16 -24.04 26.01
CA GLN A 466 -3.80 -22.73 25.45
C GLN A 466 -2.31 -22.73 25.09
N LEU A 467 -2.00 -22.31 23.86
CA LEU A 467 -0.64 -22.06 23.39
C LEU A 467 -0.43 -20.54 23.34
N HIS A 468 0.61 -20.04 24.00
CA HIS A 468 1.02 -18.65 23.96
C HIS A 468 2.56 -18.54 23.88
N GLY A 469 3.06 -17.51 23.20
CA GLY A 469 4.48 -17.17 23.21
C GLY A 469 4.75 -16.04 24.21
N GLU A 470 5.89 -16.05 24.90
CA GLU A 470 6.31 -14.91 25.73
C GLU A 470 6.71 -13.68 24.88
N LYS A 471 7.12 -13.92 23.63
CA LYS A 471 7.28 -12.93 22.56
C LYS A 471 6.82 -13.54 21.24
N THR A 472 6.10 -12.76 20.44
CA THR A 472 5.71 -13.11 19.05
C THR A 472 6.42 -12.25 18.00
N ASP A 473 7.10 -11.18 18.42
CA ASP A 473 8.03 -10.38 17.61
C ASP A 473 9.45 -10.54 18.20
N VAL A 474 10.33 -11.18 17.43
CA VAL A 474 11.66 -11.62 17.88
C VAL A 474 12.75 -11.38 16.85
N VAL A 475 14.00 -11.34 17.30
CA VAL A 475 15.16 -11.18 16.42
C VAL A 475 15.62 -12.53 15.86
N LEU A 476 16.20 -12.54 14.66
CA LEU A 476 16.85 -13.71 14.08
C LEU A 476 17.85 -14.36 15.04
N GLY A 477 17.66 -15.64 15.36
CA GLY A 477 18.50 -16.39 16.29
C GLY A 477 18.13 -16.29 17.77
N GLU A 478 17.14 -15.46 18.13
CA GLU A 478 16.57 -15.40 19.48
C GLU A 478 15.81 -16.71 19.81
N ASP A 479 15.93 -17.19 21.06
CA ASP A 479 15.13 -18.32 21.54
C ASP A 479 13.72 -17.83 21.94
N ILE A 480 12.71 -18.35 21.24
CA ILE A 480 11.30 -18.10 21.49
C ILE A 480 10.80 -19.14 22.48
N LEU A 481 10.31 -18.71 23.65
CA LEU A 481 9.68 -19.59 24.62
C LEU A 481 8.17 -19.69 24.37
N LEU A 482 7.72 -20.86 23.92
CA LEU A 482 6.32 -21.23 23.82
C LEU A 482 5.85 -21.88 25.12
N LYS A 483 4.66 -21.51 25.58
CA LYS A 483 4.02 -22.05 26.78
C LYS A 483 2.68 -22.67 26.41
N LEU A 484 2.55 -23.95 26.74
CA LEU A 484 1.36 -24.74 26.52
C LEU A 484 0.80 -25.19 27.88
N SER A 485 -0.28 -24.58 28.32
CA SER A 485 -0.92 -24.90 29.60
C SER A 485 -2.01 -25.95 29.39
N ALA A 486 -1.93 -27.07 30.11
CA ALA A 486 -2.93 -28.14 30.11
C ALA A 486 -3.40 -28.43 31.54
N VAL A 487 -4.72 -28.52 31.76
CA VAL A 487 -5.32 -28.74 33.09
C VAL A 487 -6.28 -29.92 33.09
N ASN A 488 -6.02 -30.91 33.95
CA ASN A 488 -6.94 -32.01 34.23
C ASN A 488 -7.94 -31.60 35.33
N LEU A 489 -9.24 -31.73 35.09
CA LEU A 489 -10.28 -31.39 36.06
C LEU A 489 -10.39 -32.46 37.17
N ILE A 490 -10.70 -32.03 38.40
CA ILE A 490 -10.78 -32.90 39.61
C ILE A 490 -11.75 -34.09 39.42
N THR A 491 -12.72 -33.97 38.51
CA THR A 491 -13.77 -34.95 38.24
C THR A 491 -13.40 -36.03 37.21
N LYS A 492 -12.18 -36.03 36.68
CA LYS A 492 -11.71 -36.95 35.64
C LYS A 492 -10.62 -37.90 36.16
N PRO A 493 -10.37 -39.06 35.50
CA PRO A 493 -9.20 -39.90 35.75
C PRO A 493 -7.88 -39.19 35.39
N THR A 494 -6.73 -39.82 35.66
CA THR A 494 -5.40 -39.36 35.21
C THR A 494 -5.42 -39.14 33.68
N MET A 495 -4.94 -37.97 33.24
CA MET A 495 -4.95 -37.55 31.84
C MET A 495 -3.57 -37.78 31.22
N HIS A 496 -3.50 -38.57 30.16
CA HIS A 496 -2.28 -38.74 29.36
C HIS A 496 -2.31 -37.72 28.22
N VAL A 497 -1.28 -36.87 28.16
CA VAL A 497 -1.14 -35.78 27.18
C VAL A 497 0.10 -36.04 26.34
N GLN A 498 -0.08 -36.13 25.02
CA GLN A 498 1.00 -36.08 24.04
C GLN A 498 1.01 -34.71 23.35
N VAL A 499 2.18 -34.07 23.33
CA VAL A 499 2.41 -32.84 22.57
C VAL A 499 3.28 -33.16 21.37
N ILE A 500 2.94 -32.58 20.22
CA ILE A 500 3.67 -32.68 18.96
C ILE A 500 3.85 -31.26 18.42
N ILE A 501 5.09 -30.87 18.13
CA ILE A 501 5.39 -29.57 17.51
C ILE A 501 6.05 -29.79 16.15
N ILE A 502 5.54 -29.05 15.17
CA ILE A 502 6.01 -29.04 13.80
C ILE A 502 6.55 -27.63 13.53
N PRO A 503 7.85 -27.38 13.71
CA PRO A 503 8.42 -26.08 13.40
C PRO A 503 8.31 -25.82 11.88
N PRO A 504 7.91 -24.61 11.45
CA PRO A 504 7.89 -24.25 10.04
C PRO A 504 9.31 -24.21 9.46
N SER A 505 9.42 -24.26 8.13
CA SER A 505 10.69 -24.08 7.44
C SER A 505 11.33 -22.76 7.84
N GLY A 506 12.56 -22.81 8.36
CA GLY A 506 13.25 -21.66 8.94
C GLY A 506 13.37 -21.69 10.47
N MET A 507 12.67 -22.58 11.18
CA MET A 507 12.77 -22.72 12.64
C MET A 507 13.35 -24.07 13.09
N SER A 508 13.91 -24.11 14.30
CA SER A 508 14.45 -25.31 14.93
C SER A 508 14.05 -25.39 16.41
N VAL A 509 13.65 -26.56 16.91
CA VAL A 509 13.32 -26.73 18.34
C VAL A 509 14.61 -26.90 19.14
N THR A 510 14.80 -26.06 20.16
CA THR A 510 16.00 -26.03 21.03
C THR A 510 15.76 -26.67 22.40
N SER A 511 14.50 -26.90 22.80
CA SER A 511 14.16 -27.60 24.04
C SER A 511 14.59 -29.07 24.06
N SER A 512 15.28 -29.49 25.12
CA SER A 512 15.74 -30.87 25.33
C SER A 512 14.66 -31.82 25.87
N ALA A 513 13.49 -31.31 26.26
CA ALA A 513 12.38 -32.10 26.78
C ALA A 513 11.56 -32.85 25.69
N PHE A 514 11.86 -32.59 24.42
CA PHE A 514 11.16 -33.16 23.26
C PHE A 514 12.08 -34.13 22.50
N ALA A 515 11.63 -35.36 22.31
CA ALA A 515 12.31 -36.30 21.45
C ALA A 515 12.04 -35.94 19.98
N LYS A 516 13.10 -35.90 19.17
CA LYS A 516 12.97 -35.76 17.72
C LYS A 516 12.39 -37.05 17.13
N SER A 517 11.11 -37.02 16.81
CA SER A 517 10.46 -38.04 16.00
C SER A 517 10.89 -37.87 14.53
N GLY A 518 10.77 -38.94 13.75
CA GLY A 518 11.19 -38.94 12.34
C GLY A 518 10.49 -37.84 11.52
N ALA A 519 11.13 -37.40 10.43
CA ALA A 519 10.64 -36.36 9.52
C ALA A 519 10.48 -34.93 10.13
N GLY A 520 11.23 -34.61 11.19
CA GLY A 520 11.37 -33.23 11.68
C GLY A 520 10.36 -32.80 12.75
N GLN A 521 9.53 -33.74 13.23
CA GLN A 521 8.55 -33.50 14.29
C GLN A 521 9.19 -33.70 15.67
N TYR A 522 8.73 -32.94 16.65
CA TYR A 522 9.21 -33.00 18.03
C TYR A 522 8.06 -33.41 18.95
N THR A 523 8.25 -34.44 19.79
CA THR A 523 7.17 -34.94 20.65
C THR A 523 7.60 -35.21 22.08
N THR A 524 6.67 -35.03 23.02
CA THR A 524 6.83 -35.39 24.43
C THR A 524 5.48 -35.83 25.01
N THR A 525 5.50 -36.52 26.15
CA THR A 525 4.31 -37.08 26.80
C THR A 525 4.33 -36.84 28.30
N TYR A 526 3.18 -36.49 28.87
CA TYR A 526 3.01 -36.27 30.31
C TYR A 526 1.73 -36.93 30.83
N GLU A 527 1.72 -37.22 32.12
CA GLU A 527 0.56 -37.72 32.85
C GLU A 527 0.18 -36.67 33.89
N LEU A 528 -1.09 -36.27 33.91
CA LEU A 528 -1.64 -35.25 34.80
C LEU A 528 -2.74 -35.86 35.67
N GLU A 529 -2.50 -35.90 36.97
CA GLU A 529 -3.46 -36.41 37.95
C GLU A 529 -4.72 -35.53 38.06
N PRO A 530 -5.85 -36.06 38.56
CA PRO A 530 -7.11 -35.32 38.68
C PRO A 530 -6.94 -34.02 39.47
N GLY A 531 -7.30 -32.89 38.85
CA GLY A 531 -7.14 -31.55 39.45
C GLY A 531 -5.76 -30.92 39.32
N SER A 532 -4.81 -31.57 38.66
CA SER A 532 -3.49 -31.00 38.38
C SER A 532 -3.45 -30.27 37.04
N GLY A 533 -2.72 -29.15 37.01
CA GLY A 533 -2.35 -28.43 35.79
C GLY A 533 -0.85 -28.50 35.56
N LYS A 534 -0.43 -28.33 34.31
CA LYS A 534 0.97 -28.27 33.94
C LYS A 534 1.19 -27.32 32.76
N ASP A 535 2.15 -26.45 32.93
CA ASP A 535 2.73 -25.66 31.86
C ASP A 535 3.86 -26.48 31.20
N ILE A 536 3.80 -26.56 29.88
CA ILE A 536 4.75 -27.28 29.05
C ILE A 536 5.48 -26.23 28.23
N GLU A 537 6.76 -26.03 28.55
CA GLU A 537 7.60 -25.00 27.94
C GLU A 537 8.42 -25.58 26.77
N VAL A 538 8.41 -24.87 25.63
CA VAL A 538 9.12 -25.28 24.42
C VAL A 538 9.89 -24.10 23.84
N ALA A 539 11.21 -24.13 24.00
CA ALA A 539 12.11 -23.24 23.28
C ALA A 539 12.23 -23.67 21.82
N ILE A 540 12.01 -22.71 20.91
CA ILE A 540 12.30 -22.82 19.47
C ILE A 540 13.15 -21.62 19.04
N ARG A 541 13.94 -21.76 17.98
CA ARG A 541 14.84 -20.71 17.48
C ARG A 541 14.59 -20.42 16.01
N SER A 542 14.54 -19.14 15.68
CA SER A 542 14.47 -18.66 14.30
C SER A 542 15.84 -18.76 13.61
N ASN A 543 15.85 -19.19 12.34
CA ASN A 543 17.04 -19.29 11.49
C ASN A 543 16.82 -18.56 10.14
N GLN A 544 15.64 -17.98 9.93
CA GLN A 544 15.27 -17.13 8.80
C GLN A 544 14.36 -15.99 9.29
N VAL A 545 14.39 -14.86 8.58
CA VAL A 545 13.56 -13.66 8.79
C VAL A 545 12.24 -13.83 8.03
N GLY A 546 11.15 -13.27 8.54
CA GLY A 546 9.80 -13.34 7.96
C GLY A 546 8.71 -13.66 8.98
N ASP A 547 7.48 -13.83 8.50
CA ASP A 547 6.32 -14.25 9.30
C ASP A 547 6.08 -15.75 9.19
N PHE A 548 5.79 -16.39 10.32
CA PHE A 548 5.71 -17.84 10.44
C PHE A 548 4.57 -18.30 11.35
N ASP A 549 3.74 -19.24 10.87
CA ASP A 549 2.75 -19.94 11.69
C ASP A 549 3.36 -21.17 12.37
N VAL A 550 3.53 -21.11 13.69
CA VAL A 550 3.99 -22.26 14.47
C VAL A 550 2.82 -23.14 14.86
N ASN A 551 2.85 -24.38 14.37
CA ASN A 551 1.80 -25.37 14.58
C ASN A 551 2.15 -26.31 15.74
N GLY A 552 1.41 -26.17 16.84
CA GLY A 552 1.42 -27.09 17.98
C GLY A 552 0.19 -28.00 17.95
N ARG A 553 0.38 -29.31 17.96
CA ARG A 553 -0.69 -30.31 18.04
C ARG A 553 -0.64 -31.01 19.39
N ILE A 554 -1.79 -31.15 20.03
CA ILE A 554 -1.94 -31.82 21.32
C ILE A 554 -2.98 -32.93 21.20
N ILE A 555 -2.62 -34.11 21.68
CA ILE A 555 -3.49 -35.29 21.73
C ILE A 555 -3.60 -35.70 23.19
N TYR A 556 -4.81 -35.83 23.74
CA TYR A 556 -4.98 -36.24 25.13
C TYR A 556 -6.16 -37.21 25.34
N TYR A 557 -6.01 -38.10 26.32
CA TYR A 557 -7.02 -39.07 26.72
C TYR A 557 -6.97 -39.32 28.24
N PHE A 558 -8.01 -39.95 28.81
CA PHE A 558 -8.14 -40.14 30.27
C PHE A 558 -8.19 -41.62 30.66
N GLY A 559 -7.40 -42.02 31.65
CA GLY A 559 -7.24 -43.42 32.05
C GLY A 559 -6.63 -44.26 30.92
N ASP A 560 -6.94 -45.55 30.88
CA ASP A 560 -6.44 -46.46 29.85
C ASP A 560 -7.17 -46.34 28.49
N ASP A 561 -8.23 -45.53 28.40
CA ASP A 561 -9.09 -45.46 27.20
C ASP A 561 -8.50 -44.53 26.13
N ARG A 562 -7.87 -45.15 25.13
CA ARG A 562 -7.22 -44.48 24.00
C ARG A 562 -8.14 -44.29 22.79
N GLU A 563 -9.34 -44.85 22.79
CA GLU A 563 -10.25 -44.72 21.64
C GLU A 563 -10.97 -43.36 21.63
N ASP A 564 -11.15 -42.75 22.80
CA ASP A 564 -11.76 -41.41 23.01
C ASP A 564 -10.73 -40.25 23.03
N ALA A 565 -9.55 -40.40 22.40
CA ALA A 565 -8.51 -39.37 22.40
C ALA A 565 -8.94 -38.08 21.67
N GLU A 566 -8.89 -36.94 22.35
CA GLU A 566 -9.10 -35.62 21.76
C GLU A 566 -7.81 -35.12 21.10
N ASP A 567 -7.91 -34.54 19.90
CA ASP A 567 -6.79 -34.05 19.09
C ASP A 567 -7.07 -32.61 18.63
N HIS A 568 -6.21 -31.67 19.05
CA HIS A 568 -6.37 -30.24 18.79
C HIS A 568 -5.10 -29.67 18.16
N THR A 569 -5.27 -28.79 17.18
CA THR A 569 -4.17 -28.03 16.56
C THR A 569 -4.29 -26.56 16.95
N LEU A 570 -3.19 -25.99 17.40
CA LEU A 570 -3.05 -24.62 17.88
C LEU A 570 -2.02 -23.93 16.99
N ILE A 571 -2.36 -22.75 16.49
CA ILE A 571 -1.52 -21.95 15.59
C ILE A 571 -1.11 -20.68 16.34
N LEU A 572 0.18 -20.36 16.34
CA LEU A 572 0.70 -19.11 16.87
C LEU A 572 1.51 -18.41 15.76
N PRO A 573 1.06 -17.24 15.28
CA PRO A 573 1.84 -16.43 14.34
C PRO A 573 3.03 -15.78 15.06
N ILE A 574 4.18 -15.77 14.39
CA ILE A 574 5.44 -15.21 14.88
C ILE A 574 6.13 -14.43 13.77
N THR A 575 6.46 -13.16 14.05
CA THR A 575 7.27 -12.30 13.19
C THR A 575 8.72 -12.37 13.64
N VAL A 576 9.63 -12.67 12.71
CA VAL A 576 11.08 -12.67 12.94
C VAL A 576 11.72 -11.54 12.13
N ARG A 577 12.32 -10.56 12.80
CA ARG A 577 13.09 -9.47 12.20
C ARG A 577 14.59 -9.76 12.15
N ALA A 578 15.31 -9.10 11.24
CA ALA A 578 16.77 -9.12 11.24
C ALA A 578 17.34 -8.46 12.52
N GLU A 579 18.52 -8.90 12.95
CA GLU A 579 19.25 -8.23 14.03
C GLU A 579 19.80 -6.90 13.50
N ALA A 580 19.45 -5.78 14.16
CA ALA A 580 19.96 -4.47 13.78
C ALA A 580 21.47 -4.40 14.06
N GLU A 581 22.27 -4.12 13.03
CA GLU A 581 23.73 -4.01 13.17
C GLU A 581 24.11 -2.90 14.17
N GLN A 582 24.44 -3.27 15.40
CA GLN A 582 24.97 -2.34 16.38
C GLN A 582 26.41 -1.96 15.99
N GLY A 583 26.53 -0.75 15.43
CA GLY A 583 27.66 0.16 15.52
C GLY A 583 29.05 -0.46 15.66
N ALA A 584 29.78 -0.48 14.55
CA ALA A 584 31.22 -0.75 14.54
C ALA A 584 31.96 0.09 15.61
N GLU A 585 32.70 -0.59 16.50
CA GLU A 585 33.57 0.07 17.48
C GLU A 585 34.55 1.01 16.78
N ARG A 586 34.31 2.31 16.94
CA ARG A 586 35.21 3.35 16.44
C ARG A 586 36.53 3.26 17.19
N THR A 587 37.49 2.58 16.58
CA THR A 587 38.88 2.53 17.04
C THR A 587 39.51 3.91 16.83
N GLU A 588 39.42 4.78 17.83
CA GLU A 588 40.13 6.06 17.79
C GLU A 588 41.61 5.86 18.09
N SER A 589 42.39 5.94 17.01
CA SER A 589 43.84 6.09 17.05
C SER A 589 44.24 7.29 17.91
N SER A 590 45.21 7.10 18.79
CA SER A 590 45.77 8.17 19.59
C SER A 590 46.48 9.21 18.71
N SER A 591 46.19 10.49 18.96
CA SER A 591 47.08 11.58 18.56
C SER A 591 47.16 12.62 19.67
N GLU A 592 48.38 12.96 20.08
CA GLU A 592 48.64 13.95 21.13
C GLU A 592 48.44 15.37 20.60
N SER A 593 47.76 16.23 21.37
CA SER A 593 48.10 17.65 21.39
C SER A 593 47.89 18.25 22.78
N LYS A 594 48.75 19.21 23.14
CA LYS A 594 48.83 19.81 24.49
C LYS A 594 48.05 21.11 24.55
N GLY A 595 47.40 21.39 25.69
CA GLY A 595 47.46 22.74 26.27
C GLY A 595 46.23 23.31 26.99
N SER A 596 46.42 23.51 28.30
CA SER A 596 46.01 24.70 29.09
C SER A 596 44.60 24.82 29.72
N SER A 597 44.65 25.06 31.04
CA SER A 597 43.80 25.93 31.88
C SER A 597 42.29 25.64 32.09
N ALA A 598 41.98 25.19 33.32
CA ALA A 598 40.73 25.40 34.07
C ALA A 598 40.77 26.79 34.82
N PRO A 599 39.87 27.19 35.77
CA PRO A 599 38.73 26.47 36.39
C PRO A 599 37.44 27.30 36.76
N GLY A 600 36.45 26.62 37.36
CA GLY A 600 35.36 27.19 38.19
C GLY A 600 33.93 26.96 37.64
N PHE A 601 32.87 26.68 38.40
CA PHE A 601 32.67 26.48 39.85
C PHE A 601 31.59 25.39 40.12
N ALA A 602 31.75 24.67 41.25
CA ALA A 602 30.77 24.26 42.26
C ALA A 602 29.27 24.70 42.13
N ALA A 603 28.25 24.01 42.68
CA ALA A 603 28.17 22.77 43.49
C ALA A 603 26.71 22.37 43.86
N VAL A 604 26.45 21.06 44.02
CA VAL A 604 25.55 20.37 45.02
C VAL A 604 24.03 20.71 44.96
N VAL A 605 23.10 19.74 44.94
CA VAL A 605 22.35 19.11 46.08
C VAL A 605 21.40 18.07 45.42
N ALA A 606 21.03 16.90 45.95
CA ALA A 606 21.63 15.90 46.85
C ALA A 606 20.73 14.62 46.83
N VAL A 607 21.21 13.46 47.30
CA VAL A 607 20.40 12.22 47.50
C VAL A 607 20.38 11.86 48.99
N ILE A 608 19.22 11.45 49.50
CA ILE A 608 19.03 11.05 50.90
C ILE A 608 19.58 9.64 51.14
N GLY A 609 20.63 9.54 51.96
CA GLY A 609 21.16 8.29 52.49
C GLY A 609 20.71 8.05 53.94
N LEU A 610 20.22 6.85 54.22
CA LEU A 610 19.80 6.43 55.57
C LEU A 610 21.00 6.24 56.52
N LEU A 611 20.78 6.55 57.80
CA LEU A 611 21.69 6.28 58.92
C LEU A 611 22.04 4.79 59.05
N VAL A 612 23.28 4.48 59.45
CA VAL A 612 23.64 3.98 60.81
C VAL A 612 25.13 3.57 60.86
N ALA A 613 25.77 3.77 62.02
CA ALA A 613 27.12 3.29 62.45
C ALA A 613 28.33 3.81 61.62
N TYR A 614 29.19 4.72 62.08
CA TYR A 614 29.81 4.92 63.40
C TYR A 614 30.75 3.77 63.85
N LEU A 615 31.97 3.73 63.30
CA LEU A 615 33.22 4.07 64.03
C LEU A 615 34.49 3.74 63.23
N TRP A 616 35.54 4.52 63.51
CA TRP A 616 36.99 4.29 63.33
C TRP A 616 37.51 3.35 62.22
N GLY A 617 38.51 3.73 61.41
CA GLY A 617 39.30 4.96 61.39
C GLY A 617 40.75 4.73 60.97
N ASN A 618 41.30 5.70 60.23
CA ASN A 618 42.74 5.98 60.05
C ASN A 618 43.70 4.85 59.61
N LYS A 619 44.31 5.09 58.42
CA LYS A 619 45.52 4.45 57.87
C LYS A 619 45.28 3.02 57.33
N ARG A 620 45.78 2.65 56.14
CA ARG A 620 46.82 3.27 55.29
C ARG A 620 46.34 3.47 53.86
#